data_AF-A0A538S232-F1
#
_entry.id   AF-A0A538S232-F1
#
_cell.length_a   1.000
_cell.length_b   1.000
_cell.length_c   1.000
_cell.angle_alpha   90.00
_cell.angle_beta   90.00
_cell.angle_gamma   90.00
#
_symmetry.space_group_name_H-M   'P 1'
#
loop_
_entity.id
_entity.type
_entity.pdbx_description
1 polymer ?
#
loop_
_entity_poly.entity_id
_entity_poly.type
_entity_poly.pdbx_seq_one_letter_code
_entity_poly.pdbx_strand_id
1 'polypeptide(L)'
;MSGEDLRQTDRPASQSAESSEPKEGRGSIPKLKIGGEKRPGSEQHGKPQRPPAAENSEADRLSAELVRAPQERKDALIDRLRDNRGTVNTLALAAAIPQLTGTAKTKARTALAERLTRMTNHTLKDKLQDDDPEVRRAAALACALKEEKSFVPDLIRLLDDQESLVQRAAHAALKRLTNQDYGPAADASQAAKAQAVTRWKDWWSRNK
;
A
#
# COMPACT_ATOMS: atom_id res chain seq x y z
N MET A 1 16.98 -51.18 48.30
CA MET A 1 18.24 -51.21 49.08
C MET A 1 19.28 -50.43 48.29
N SER A 2 19.90 -49.35 48.80
CA SER A 2 19.71 -48.63 50.08
C SER A 2 20.35 -47.23 50.00
N GLY A 3 19.92 -46.28 50.85
CA GLY A 3 20.54 -44.96 51.07
C GLY A 3 20.13 -43.89 50.04
N GLU A 4 19.70 -42.66 50.37
CA GLU A 4 19.73 -41.88 51.63
C GLU A 4 21.12 -41.66 52.26
N ASP A 5 21.61 -40.41 52.19
CA ASP A 5 21.59 -39.50 53.36
C ASP A 5 21.56 -38.02 52.89
N LEU A 6 21.18 -37.12 53.78
CA LEU A 6 21.20 -35.67 53.65
C LEU A 6 22.61 -35.11 53.91
N ARG A 7 22.83 -33.82 53.57
CA ARG A 7 23.22 -32.81 54.58
C ARG A 7 23.12 -31.37 54.08
N GLN A 8 22.60 -30.51 54.95
CA GLN A 8 22.72 -29.05 54.87
C GLN A 8 23.91 -28.61 55.72
N THR A 9 24.73 -27.71 55.19
CA THR A 9 25.66 -26.80 55.91
C THR A 9 26.02 -25.65 54.96
N ASP A 10 26.34 -24.43 55.40
CA ASP A 10 25.81 -23.65 56.53
C ASP A 10 26.02 -22.14 56.23
N ARG A 11 25.49 -21.20 57.02
CA ARG A 11 25.66 -19.75 56.78
C ARG A 11 25.68 -18.88 58.05
N PRO A 12 26.85 -18.30 58.38
CA PRO A 12 26.98 -16.97 58.98
C PRO A 12 27.71 -16.00 58.02
N ALA A 13 27.47 -14.69 57.90
CA ALA A 13 26.83 -13.63 58.70
C ALA A 13 27.79 -12.74 59.54
N SER A 14 27.97 -11.50 59.09
CA SER A 14 28.36 -10.26 59.81
C SER A 14 28.09 -9.10 58.82
N GLN A 15 27.26 -8.08 59.10
CA GLN A 15 27.38 -6.96 60.08
C GLN A 15 28.48 -5.95 59.67
N SER A 16 28.28 -4.62 59.63
CA SER A 16 27.20 -3.71 60.15
C SER A 16 26.80 -2.66 59.07
N ALA A 17 25.63 -1.98 59.05
CA ALA A 17 25.02 -0.99 59.99
C ALA A 17 25.87 0.31 60.14
N GLU A 18 25.34 1.55 60.31
CA GLU A 18 23.98 2.15 60.30
C GLU A 18 24.13 3.72 60.29
N SER A 19 23.15 4.66 60.28
CA SER A 19 21.65 4.71 60.25
C SER A 19 21.13 6.11 59.79
N SER A 20 19.80 6.33 59.83
CA SER A 20 19.02 7.60 60.05
C SER A 20 19.35 8.90 59.27
N GLU A 21 18.48 9.52 58.44
CA GLU A 21 17.12 10.10 58.66
C GLU A 21 16.98 11.16 59.80
N PRO A 22 15.94 12.04 59.84
CA PRO A 22 15.31 12.86 58.78
C PRO A 22 14.90 14.29 59.28
N LYS A 23 14.18 15.12 58.47
CA LYS A 23 12.90 15.82 58.83
C LYS A 23 12.43 16.93 57.85
N GLU A 24 11.19 17.39 58.05
CA GLU A 24 10.33 18.14 57.13
C GLU A 24 10.46 19.68 57.17
N GLY A 25 9.88 20.36 56.16
CA GLY A 25 9.54 21.79 56.22
C GLY A 25 8.45 22.19 55.20
N ARG A 26 7.31 22.74 55.66
CA ARG A 26 6.22 23.28 54.82
C ARG A 26 6.39 24.78 54.59
N GLY A 27 6.04 25.33 53.41
CA GLY A 27 5.92 26.78 53.24
C GLY A 27 5.59 27.34 51.84
N SER A 28 4.34 27.78 51.67
CA SER A 28 3.85 28.94 50.88
C SER A 28 4.28 29.25 49.42
N ILE A 29 3.24 29.38 48.59
CA ILE A 29 3.11 30.09 47.29
C ILE A 29 2.75 31.59 47.58
N PRO A 30 2.81 32.63 46.69
CA PRO A 30 3.20 32.72 45.25
C PRO A 30 4.25 33.82 44.90
N LYS A 31 4.62 33.91 43.60
CA LYS A 31 4.56 35.20 42.86
C LYS A 31 4.53 35.00 41.33
N LEU A 32 3.69 35.78 40.63
CA LEU A 32 3.69 35.87 39.18
C LEU A 32 4.89 36.69 38.68
N LYS A 33 5.39 36.36 37.48
CA LYS A 33 6.02 37.33 36.56
C LYS A 33 5.52 37.12 35.14
N ILE A 34 5.49 38.21 34.39
CA ILE A 34 4.92 38.35 33.03
C ILE A 34 6.07 38.36 32.01
N GLY A 35 5.80 37.92 30.78
CA GLY A 35 6.63 38.21 29.59
C GLY A 35 7.07 36.95 28.84
N GLY A 36 6.68 36.83 27.57
CA GLY A 36 7.03 35.66 26.75
C GLY A 36 6.16 35.45 25.51
N GLU A 37 5.98 36.49 24.68
CA GLU A 37 5.26 36.38 23.40
C GLU A 37 5.91 35.35 22.47
N LYS A 38 5.20 34.25 22.19
CA LYS A 38 5.54 33.36 21.07
C LYS A 38 4.79 33.79 19.83
N ARG A 39 5.53 34.36 18.88
CA ARG A 39 5.04 34.78 17.55
C ARG A 39 4.38 33.59 16.82
N PRO A 40 3.15 33.71 16.29
CA PRO A 40 2.67 32.80 15.25
C PRO A 40 3.42 33.13 13.95
N GLY A 41 4.05 32.14 13.31
CA GLY A 41 5.01 32.43 12.24
C GLY A 41 5.56 31.22 11.48
N SER A 42 4.68 30.38 10.94
CA SER A 42 5.04 29.37 9.94
C SER A 42 3.84 28.99 9.07
N GLU A 43 3.49 29.85 8.12
CA GLU A 43 2.52 29.56 7.07
C GLU A 43 3.04 28.43 6.17
N GLN A 44 2.69 27.19 6.51
CA GLN A 44 2.88 26.06 5.60
C GLN A 44 2.11 26.36 4.32
N HIS A 45 2.83 26.43 3.20
CA HIS A 45 2.26 26.77 1.89
C HIS A 45 1.37 25.63 1.37
N GLY A 46 0.14 25.60 1.86
CA GLY A 46 -0.94 24.77 1.34
C GLY A 46 -1.24 25.19 -0.09
N LYS A 47 -0.58 24.54 -1.06
CA LYS A 47 -0.99 24.60 -2.47
C LYS A 47 -2.50 24.28 -2.55
N PRO A 48 -3.31 25.02 -3.31
CA PRO A 48 -4.73 24.73 -3.45
C PRO A 48 -4.94 23.31 -3.98
N GLN A 49 -5.24 22.37 -3.07
CA GLN A 49 -5.73 21.05 -3.43
C GLN A 49 -7.15 21.25 -3.95
N ARG A 50 -7.34 21.02 -5.25
CA ARG A 50 -8.66 21.08 -5.88
C ARG A 50 -9.55 20.03 -5.19
N PRO A 51 -10.76 20.37 -4.74
CA PRO A 51 -11.58 19.43 -3.96
C PRO A 51 -11.89 18.18 -4.79
N PRO A 52 -11.87 16.96 -4.22
CA PRO A 52 -11.95 15.71 -4.99
C PRO A 52 -13.15 15.62 -5.94
N ALA A 53 -14.32 16.14 -5.56
CA ALA A 53 -15.50 16.22 -6.42
C ALA A 53 -15.25 16.99 -7.75
N ALA A 54 -14.38 17.99 -7.73
CA ALA A 54 -14.01 18.77 -8.90
C ALA A 54 -12.95 18.06 -9.77
N GLU A 55 -12.15 17.12 -9.24
CA GLU A 55 -11.32 16.24 -10.06
C GLU A 55 -12.17 15.14 -10.71
N ASN A 56 -13.06 14.50 -9.95
CA ASN A 56 -13.98 13.47 -10.46
C ASN A 56 -14.81 14.01 -11.63
N SER A 57 -15.43 15.18 -11.48
CA SER A 57 -16.23 15.82 -12.55
C SER A 57 -15.44 16.23 -13.81
N GLU A 58 -14.10 16.19 -13.78
CA GLU A 58 -13.24 16.33 -14.97
C GLU A 58 -12.82 14.96 -15.53
N ALA A 59 -12.57 13.98 -14.67
CA ALA A 59 -12.32 12.59 -15.06
C ALA A 59 -13.53 12.00 -15.82
N ASP A 60 -14.75 12.28 -15.36
CA ASP A 60 -15.99 11.89 -16.01
C ASP A 60 -16.10 12.47 -17.42
N ARG A 61 -15.72 13.74 -17.61
CA ARG A 61 -15.74 14.43 -18.92
C ARG A 61 -14.71 13.84 -19.87
N LEU A 62 -13.50 13.57 -19.40
CA LEU A 62 -12.42 12.97 -20.19
C LEU A 62 -12.72 11.50 -20.54
N SER A 63 -13.33 10.75 -19.63
CA SER A 63 -13.87 9.41 -19.88
C SER A 63 -14.94 9.45 -20.97
N ALA A 64 -15.93 10.34 -20.85
CA ALA A 64 -16.99 10.51 -21.84
C ALA A 64 -16.46 10.98 -23.21
N GLU A 65 -15.43 11.83 -23.27
CA GLU A 65 -14.73 12.20 -24.52
C GLU A 65 -14.14 10.94 -25.20
N LEU A 66 -13.38 10.13 -24.45
CA LEU A 66 -12.75 8.92 -24.98
C LEU A 66 -13.77 7.85 -25.41
N VAL A 67 -14.83 7.62 -24.63
CA VAL A 67 -15.86 6.62 -24.96
C VAL A 67 -16.62 7.00 -26.23
N ARG A 68 -16.96 8.29 -26.40
CA ARG A 68 -17.75 8.81 -27.53
C ARG A 68 -16.95 9.16 -28.78
N ALA A 69 -15.62 9.27 -28.68
CA ALA A 69 -14.78 9.63 -29.82
C ALA A 69 -14.85 8.59 -30.98
N PRO A 70 -14.67 9.03 -32.25
CA PRO A 70 -14.40 8.13 -33.38
C PRO A 70 -13.16 7.26 -33.13
N GLN A 71 -13.13 6.04 -33.67
CA GLN A 71 -12.09 5.04 -33.37
C GLN A 71 -10.69 5.54 -33.70
N GLU A 72 -10.56 6.28 -34.80
CA GLU A 72 -9.35 6.91 -35.33
C GLU A 72 -8.76 7.92 -34.33
N ARG A 73 -9.61 8.48 -33.45
CA ARG A 73 -9.24 9.46 -32.42
C ARG A 73 -9.07 8.84 -31.03
N LYS A 74 -9.66 7.67 -30.75
CA LYS A 74 -9.55 7.00 -29.43
C LYS A 74 -8.11 6.72 -29.05
N ASP A 75 -7.30 6.25 -29.99
CA ASP A 75 -5.89 5.95 -29.79
C ASP A 75 -5.11 7.19 -29.29
N ALA A 76 -5.21 8.32 -29.99
CA ALA A 76 -4.57 9.56 -29.60
C ALA A 76 -5.08 10.12 -28.26
N LEU A 77 -6.36 9.90 -27.93
CA LEU A 77 -6.92 10.26 -26.61
C LEU A 77 -6.37 9.37 -25.49
N ILE A 78 -6.22 8.06 -25.73
CA ILE A 78 -5.61 7.12 -24.78
C ILE A 78 -4.14 7.50 -24.54
N ASP A 79 -3.38 7.80 -25.60
CA ASP A 79 -1.98 8.25 -25.47
C ASP A 79 -1.89 9.58 -24.70
N ARG A 80 -2.77 10.56 -25.00
CA ARG A 80 -2.88 11.84 -24.25
C ARG A 80 -3.14 11.60 -22.76
N LEU A 81 -4.08 10.72 -22.41
CA LEU A 81 -4.40 10.38 -21.01
C LEU A 81 -3.31 9.52 -20.35
N ARG A 82 -2.57 8.70 -21.10
CA ARG A 82 -1.38 8.00 -20.60
C ARG A 82 -0.34 8.99 -20.12
N ASP A 83 -0.06 10.05 -20.89
CA ASP A 83 1.15 10.85 -20.71
C ASP A 83 0.96 12.13 -19.88
N ASN A 84 -0.23 12.76 -19.94
CA ASN A 84 -0.54 13.95 -19.15
C ASN A 84 -0.35 13.76 -17.63
N ARG A 85 0.03 14.82 -16.90
CA ARG A 85 0.15 14.78 -15.42
C ARG A 85 -1.23 14.86 -14.74
N GLY A 86 -1.32 14.38 -13.49
CA GLY A 86 -2.52 14.49 -12.65
C GLY A 86 -3.35 13.21 -12.53
N THR A 87 -3.87 12.97 -11.33
CA THR A 87 -4.81 11.90 -10.92
C THR A 87 -5.98 11.73 -11.87
N VAL A 88 -6.57 12.85 -12.30
CA VAL A 88 -7.73 12.92 -13.21
C VAL A 88 -7.64 12.02 -14.44
N ASN A 89 -6.47 11.91 -15.09
CA ASN A 89 -6.31 11.07 -16.29
C ASN A 89 -6.26 9.56 -15.96
N THR A 90 -5.84 9.19 -14.74
CA THR A 90 -5.89 7.80 -14.24
C THR A 90 -7.34 7.38 -14.05
N LEU A 91 -8.14 8.24 -13.40
CA LEU A 91 -9.57 8.04 -13.18
C LEU A 91 -10.34 8.01 -14.51
N ALA A 92 -10.02 8.92 -15.44
CA ALA A 92 -10.64 8.97 -16.76
C ALA A 92 -10.40 7.69 -17.59
N LEU A 93 -9.16 7.15 -17.56
CA LEU A 93 -8.85 5.87 -18.21
C LEU A 93 -9.60 4.71 -17.54
N ALA A 94 -9.59 4.63 -16.20
CA ALA A 94 -10.27 3.59 -15.45
C ALA A 94 -11.79 3.57 -15.74
N ALA A 95 -12.47 4.71 -15.60
CA ALA A 95 -13.91 4.84 -15.88
C ALA A 95 -14.29 4.59 -17.36
N ALA A 96 -13.37 4.82 -18.31
CA ALA A 96 -13.60 4.55 -19.73
C ALA A 96 -13.42 3.06 -20.08
N ILE A 97 -12.47 2.35 -19.46
CA ILE A 97 -12.12 0.96 -19.82
C ILE A 97 -13.33 0.01 -19.80
N PRO A 98 -14.25 0.00 -18.81
CA PRO A 98 -15.46 -0.83 -18.84
C PRO A 98 -16.31 -0.64 -20.11
N GLN A 99 -16.44 0.61 -20.56
CA GLN A 99 -17.27 1.03 -21.69
C GLN A 99 -16.58 0.85 -23.06
N LEU A 100 -15.25 0.73 -23.11
CA LEU A 100 -14.51 0.48 -24.34
C LEU A 100 -14.58 -1.00 -24.78
N THR A 101 -14.43 -1.24 -26.08
CA THR A 101 -14.41 -2.57 -26.70
C THR A 101 -13.17 -2.76 -27.58
N GLY A 102 -12.89 -4.00 -27.99
CA GLY A 102 -11.84 -4.32 -28.97
C GLY A 102 -10.44 -3.78 -28.63
N THR A 103 -9.73 -3.33 -29.66
CA THR A 103 -8.38 -2.74 -29.57
C THR A 103 -8.30 -1.56 -28.61
N ALA A 104 -9.29 -0.65 -28.64
CA ALA A 104 -9.33 0.52 -27.76
C ALA A 104 -9.38 0.12 -26.26
N LYS A 105 -10.13 -0.93 -25.90
CA LYS A 105 -10.16 -1.45 -24.52
C LYS A 105 -8.78 -1.98 -24.10
N THR A 106 -8.11 -2.72 -24.98
CA THR A 106 -6.77 -3.26 -24.74
C THR A 106 -5.73 -2.15 -24.61
N LYS A 107 -5.72 -1.18 -25.53
CA LYS A 107 -4.78 -0.04 -25.49
C LYS A 107 -4.99 0.81 -24.24
N ALA A 108 -6.24 1.10 -23.85
CA ALA A 108 -6.54 1.82 -22.60
C ALA A 108 -6.07 1.05 -21.35
N ARG A 109 -6.26 -0.28 -21.31
CA ARG A 109 -5.78 -1.16 -20.22
C ARG A 109 -4.26 -1.20 -20.10
N THR A 110 -3.54 -1.13 -21.22
CA THR A 110 -2.07 -1.03 -21.27
C THR A 110 -1.61 0.36 -20.83
N ALA A 111 -2.18 1.42 -21.42
CA ALA A 111 -1.90 2.81 -21.07
C ALA A 111 -2.10 3.13 -19.58
N LEU A 112 -3.12 2.55 -18.93
CA LEU A 112 -3.32 2.71 -17.49
C LEU A 112 -2.19 2.04 -16.67
N ALA A 113 -1.71 0.87 -17.07
CA ALA A 113 -0.57 0.21 -16.40
C ALA A 113 0.74 0.97 -16.64
N GLU A 114 1.04 1.35 -17.89
CA GLU A 114 2.19 2.20 -18.26
C GLU A 114 2.21 3.50 -17.48
N ARG A 115 1.06 4.17 -17.35
CA ARG A 115 0.87 5.39 -16.55
C ARG A 115 1.25 5.19 -15.08
N LEU A 116 0.83 4.09 -14.47
CA LEU A 116 1.09 3.79 -13.06
C LEU A 116 2.56 3.45 -12.77
N THR A 117 3.36 2.99 -13.77
CA THR A 117 4.80 2.75 -13.57
C THR A 117 5.56 4.00 -13.09
N ARG A 118 5.09 5.18 -13.49
CA ARG A 118 5.69 6.49 -13.18
C ARG A 118 5.28 7.06 -11.82
N MET A 119 4.46 6.35 -11.06
CA MET A 119 4.11 6.74 -9.68
C MET A 119 5.18 6.32 -8.67
N THR A 120 5.18 6.98 -7.51
CA THR A 120 6.02 6.61 -6.36
C THR A 120 5.62 5.23 -5.82
N ASN A 121 6.52 4.54 -5.11
CA ASN A 121 6.18 3.24 -4.55
C ASN A 121 5.06 3.31 -3.49
N HIS A 122 4.98 4.41 -2.72
CA HIS A 122 3.84 4.65 -1.81
C HIS A 122 2.53 4.77 -2.59
N THR A 123 2.46 5.70 -3.55
CA THR A 123 1.24 5.92 -4.34
C THR A 123 0.81 4.66 -5.10
N LEU A 124 1.76 3.82 -5.51
CA LEU A 124 1.45 2.56 -6.17
C LEU A 124 0.91 1.50 -5.19
N LYS A 125 1.36 1.46 -3.92
CA LYS A 125 0.72 0.62 -2.89
C LYS A 125 -0.72 1.04 -2.63
N ASP A 126 -0.99 2.34 -2.55
CA ASP A 126 -2.36 2.86 -2.42
C ASP A 126 -3.23 2.41 -3.61
N LYS A 127 -2.66 2.40 -4.83
CA LYS A 127 -3.36 1.97 -6.06
C LYS A 127 -3.53 0.45 -6.19
N LEU A 128 -2.81 -0.37 -5.42
CA LEU A 128 -3.12 -1.80 -5.25
C LEU A 128 -4.33 -2.02 -4.32
N GLN A 129 -4.80 -0.98 -3.62
CA GLN A 129 -5.94 -1.02 -2.70
C GLN A 129 -7.11 -0.12 -3.16
N ASP A 130 -7.06 0.38 -4.39
CA ASP A 130 -8.08 1.24 -4.99
C ASP A 130 -9.44 0.54 -5.12
N ASP A 131 -10.55 1.26 -4.98
CA ASP A 131 -11.89 0.69 -5.16
C ASP A 131 -12.13 0.21 -6.60
N ASP A 132 -11.53 0.88 -7.59
CA ASP A 132 -11.66 0.52 -9.01
C ASP A 132 -10.78 -0.69 -9.36
N PRO A 133 -11.35 -1.81 -9.87
CA PRO A 133 -10.59 -3.01 -10.18
C PRO A 133 -9.70 -2.89 -11.42
N GLU A 134 -9.98 -1.99 -12.37
CA GLU A 134 -9.05 -1.70 -13.47
C GLU A 134 -7.83 -0.95 -12.95
N VAL A 135 -7.99 -0.09 -11.93
CA VAL A 135 -6.86 0.54 -11.24
C VAL A 135 -6.04 -0.50 -10.47
N ARG A 136 -6.66 -1.38 -9.66
CA ARG A 136 -5.92 -2.46 -8.96
C ARG A 136 -5.20 -3.40 -9.93
N ARG A 137 -5.87 -3.80 -11.02
CA ARG A 137 -5.28 -4.64 -12.09
C ARG A 137 -4.09 -3.95 -12.75
N ALA A 138 -4.22 -2.67 -13.09
CA ALA A 138 -3.15 -1.90 -13.70
C ALA A 138 -1.98 -1.66 -12.74
N ALA A 139 -2.27 -1.43 -11.45
CA ALA A 139 -1.25 -1.28 -10.41
C ALA A 139 -0.44 -2.57 -10.24
N ALA A 140 -1.09 -3.74 -10.23
CA ALA A 140 -0.41 -5.03 -10.14
C ALA A 140 0.57 -5.26 -11.31
N LEU A 141 0.16 -4.96 -12.55
CA LEU A 141 1.06 -5.01 -13.71
C LEU A 141 2.18 -3.96 -13.62
N ALA A 142 1.88 -2.73 -13.17
CA ALA A 142 2.86 -1.67 -13.03
C ALA A 142 3.97 -2.02 -12.01
N CYS A 143 3.66 -2.76 -10.95
CA CYS A 143 4.68 -3.27 -10.01
C CYS A 143 5.71 -4.17 -10.72
N ALA A 144 5.24 -5.05 -11.61
CA ALA A 144 6.09 -5.96 -12.36
C ALA A 144 6.83 -5.29 -13.54
N LEU A 145 6.27 -4.21 -14.10
CA LEU A 145 6.95 -3.35 -15.08
C LEU A 145 8.02 -2.44 -14.44
N LYS A 146 7.87 -2.09 -13.15
CA LYS A 146 8.90 -1.41 -12.34
C LYS A 146 9.97 -2.36 -11.78
N GLU A 147 9.77 -3.68 -11.92
CA GLU A 147 10.66 -4.75 -11.43
C GLU A 147 10.95 -4.69 -9.91
N GLU A 148 10.03 -4.08 -9.15
CA GLU A 148 10.17 -3.74 -7.75
C GLU A 148 9.62 -4.85 -6.84
N LYS A 149 10.50 -5.57 -6.15
CA LYS A 149 10.13 -6.72 -5.30
C LYS A 149 9.43 -6.34 -3.99
N SER A 150 9.54 -5.09 -3.51
CA SER A 150 8.86 -4.65 -2.28
C SER A 150 7.32 -4.61 -2.36
N PHE A 151 6.74 -4.86 -3.54
CA PHE A 151 5.31 -5.08 -3.74
C PHE A 151 4.86 -6.55 -3.60
N VAL A 152 5.76 -7.52 -3.47
CA VAL A 152 5.39 -8.96 -3.40
C VAL A 152 4.31 -9.25 -2.33
N PRO A 153 4.37 -8.72 -1.09
CA PRO A 153 3.28 -8.89 -0.11
C PRO A 153 1.91 -8.39 -0.59
N ASP A 154 1.87 -7.23 -1.24
CA ASP A 154 0.65 -6.61 -1.73
C ASP A 154 0.06 -7.37 -2.92
N LEU A 155 0.92 -7.89 -3.81
CA LEU A 155 0.53 -8.74 -4.93
C LEU A 155 0.01 -10.12 -4.46
N ILE A 156 0.60 -10.70 -3.41
CA ILE A 156 0.12 -11.97 -2.82
C ILE A 156 -1.30 -11.81 -2.25
N ARG A 157 -1.64 -10.64 -1.68
CA ARG A 157 -3.02 -10.33 -1.26
C ARG A 157 -3.99 -10.28 -2.45
N LEU A 158 -3.56 -9.72 -3.59
CA LEU A 158 -4.41 -9.58 -4.78
C LEU A 158 -4.71 -10.91 -5.52
N LEU A 159 -4.08 -12.02 -5.14
CA LEU A 159 -4.49 -13.36 -5.59
C LEU A 159 -5.88 -13.77 -5.04
N ASP A 160 -6.35 -13.10 -4.00
CA ASP A 160 -7.68 -13.27 -3.37
C ASP A 160 -8.56 -12.01 -3.55
N ASP A 161 -8.22 -11.16 -4.53
CA ASP A 161 -9.09 -10.05 -4.95
C ASP A 161 -10.42 -10.59 -5.48
N GLN A 162 -11.52 -9.85 -5.34
CA GLN A 162 -12.82 -10.32 -5.85
C GLN A 162 -12.85 -10.38 -7.39
N GLU A 163 -12.04 -9.57 -8.08
CA GLU A 163 -12.03 -9.50 -9.53
C GLU A 163 -11.00 -10.42 -10.19
N SER A 164 -11.50 -11.33 -11.03
CA SER A 164 -10.70 -12.36 -11.71
C SER A 164 -9.57 -11.79 -12.58
N LEU A 165 -9.75 -10.58 -13.12
CA LEU A 165 -8.72 -9.88 -13.88
C LEU A 165 -7.61 -9.33 -12.98
N VAL A 166 -7.93 -8.93 -11.75
CA VAL A 166 -6.95 -8.48 -10.74
C VAL A 166 -6.14 -9.68 -10.25
N GLN A 167 -6.79 -10.79 -9.91
CA GLN A 167 -6.14 -12.07 -9.54
C GLN A 167 -5.11 -12.50 -10.61
N ARG A 168 -5.50 -12.48 -11.89
CA ARG A 168 -4.63 -12.84 -13.02
C ARG A 168 -3.47 -11.86 -13.22
N ALA A 169 -3.70 -10.56 -13.01
CA ALA A 169 -2.63 -9.56 -13.07
C ALA A 169 -1.61 -9.73 -11.92
N ALA A 170 -2.10 -10.02 -10.71
CA ALA A 170 -1.26 -10.28 -9.54
C ALA A 170 -0.42 -11.57 -9.70
N HIS A 171 -1.01 -12.65 -10.20
CA HIS A 171 -0.29 -13.89 -10.51
C HIS A 171 0.80 -13.67 -11.58
N ALA A 172 0.48 -13.01 -12.68
CA ALA A 172 1.45 -12.67 -13.71
C ALA A 172 2.59 -11.77 -13.18
N ALA A 173 2.25 -10.81 -12.31
CA ALA A 173 3.22 -9.91 -11.68
C ALA A 173 4.17 -10.66 -10.74
N LEU A 174 3.64 -11.55 -9.89
CA LEU A 174 4.46 -12.39 -9.01
C LEU A 174 5.40 -13.30 -9.81
N LYS A 175 4.91 -13.95 -10.88
CA LYS A 175 5.75 -14.77 -11.77
C LYS A 175 6.91 -13.96 -12.35
N ARG A 176 6.65 -12.76 -12.89
CA ARG A 176 7.70 -11.87 -13.44
C ARG A 176 8.71 -11.40 -12.39
N LEU A 177 8.25 -11.05 -11.19
CA LEU A 177 9.12 -10.51 -10.14
C LEU A 177 9.98 -11.57 -9.42
N THR A 178 9.53 -12.83 -9.40
CA THR A 178 10.13 -13.88 -8.56
C THR A 178 10.73 -15.05 -9.34
N ASN A 179 10.36 -15.21 -10.62
CA ASN A 179 10.60 -16.41 -11.42
C ASN A 179 10.06 -17.71 -10.79
N GLN A 180 9.12 -17.62 -9.83
CA GLN A 180 8.41 -18.75 -9.24
C GLN A 180 6.98 -18.83 -9.77
N ASP A 181 6.34 -19.99 -9.64
CA ASP A 181 4.90 -20.13 -9.84
C ASP A 181 4.31 -21.12 -8.82
N TYR A 182 3.58 -20.59 -7.84
CA TYR A 182 2.82 -21.39 -6.87
C TYR A 182 1.30 -21.39 -7.16
N GLY A 183 0.91 -20.94 -8.35
CA GLY A 183 -0.47 -20.75 -8.77
C GLY A 183 -1.10 -19.45 -8.22
N PRO A 184 -2.44 -19.36 -8.20
CA PRO A 184 -3.40 -20.37 -8.66
C PRO A 184 -3.50 -20.45 -10.19
N ALA A 185 -4.12 -21.51 -10.69
CA ALA A 185 -4.59 -21.55 -12.08
C ALA A 185 -5.76 -20.56 -12.28
N ALA A 186 -5.98 -20.11 -13.52
CA ALA A 186 -6.96 -19.05 -13.82
C ALA A 186 -8.42 -19.45 -13.53
N ASP A 187 -8.70 -20.75 -13.52
CA ASP A 187 -9.97 -21.44 -13.29
C ASP A 187 -10.03 -22.16 -11.93
N ALA A 188 -9.01 -21.99 -11.08
CA ALA A 188 -8.90 -22.70 -9.81
C ALA A 188 -10.07 -22.43 -8.86
N SER A 189 -10.49 -23.45 -8.11
CA SER A 189 -11.47 -23.31 -7.03
C SER A 189 -10.93 -22.42 -5.90
N GLN A 190 -11.83 -21.80 -5.12
CA GLN A 190 -11.43 -20.90 -4.03
C GLN A 190 -10.50 -21.57 -2.98
N ALA A 191 -10.70 -22.86 -2.72
CA ALA A 191 -9.80 -23.65 -1.87
C ALA A 191 -8.39 -23.78 -2.47
N ALA A 192 -8.27 -23.96 -3.80
CA ALA A 192 -6.98 -23.99 -4.48
C ALA A 192 -6.32 -22.60 -4.55
N LYS A 193 -7.10 -21.51 -4.64
CA LYS A 193 -6.58 -20.13 -4.51
C LYS A 193 -6.02 -19.88 -3.12
N ALA A 194 -6.74 -20.25 -2.06
CA ALA A 194 -6.26 -20.15 -0.68
C ALA A 194 -4.96 -20.94 -0.46
N GLN A 195 -4.85 -22.16 -1.00
CA GLN A 195 -3.60 -22.94 -0.96
C GLN A 195 -2.44 -22.25 -1.70
N ALA A 196 -2.69 -21.68 -2.88
CA ALA A 196 -1.68 -20.93 -3.62
C ALA A 196 -1.19 -19.69 -2.84
N VAL A 197 -2.11 -18.93 -2.24
CA VAL A 197 -1.81 -17.79 -1.35
C VAL A 197 -0.92 -18.22 -0.18
N THR A 198 -1.21 -19.36 0.46
CA THR A 198 -0.37 -19.90 1.54
C THR A 198 1.04 -20.23 1.04
N ARG A 199 1.18 -20.96 -0.07
CA ARG A 199 2.50 -21.31 -0.66
C ARG A 199 3.32 -20.05 -0.99
N TRP A 200 2.68 -19.03 -1.55
CA TRP A 200 3.34 -17.73 -1.83
C TRP A 200 3.80 -17.02 -0.55
N LYS A 201 2.99 -17.00 0.52
CA LYS A 201 3.37 -16.43 1.82
C LYS A 201 4.54 -17.19 2.44
N ASP A 202 4.47 -18.52 2.44
CA ASP A 202 5.50 -19.41 2.98
C ASP A 202 6.83 -19.23 2.24
N TRP A 203 6.80 -19.20 0.90
CA TRP A 203 7.99 -18.92 0.10
C TRP A 203 8.55 -17.53 0.40
N TRP A 204 7.74 -16.48 0.36
CA TRP A 204 8.21 -15.11 0.58
C TRP A 204 8.78 -14.91 1.99
N SER A 205 8.22 -15.56 3.01
CA SER A 205 8.75 -15.50 4.39
C SER A 205 10.21 -15.96 4.50
N ARG A 206 10.67 -16.80 3.57
CA ARG A 206 12.01 -17.41 3.49
C ARG A 206 12.95 -16.75 2.47
N ASN A 207 12.45 -15.81 1.65
CA ASN A 207 13.13 -15.27 0.47
C ASN A 207 13.03 -13.73 0.35
N LYS A 208 12.77 -13.04 1.47
CA LYS A 208 12.60 -11.59 1.59
C LYS A 208 13.86 -10.88 2.06
#